data_AF-A0AAV1D796-F1
#
_entry.id   AF-A0AAV1D796-F1
#
_cell.length_a   1.000
_cell.length_b   1.000
_cell.length_c   1.000
_cell.angle_alpha   90.00
_cell.angle_beta   90.00
_cell.angle_gamma   90.00
#
_symmetry.space_group_name_H-M   'P 1'
#
loop_
_entity.id
_entity.type
_entity.pdbx_description
1 polymer ?
#
loop_
_entity_poly.entity_id
_entity_poly.type
_entity_poly.pdbx_seq_one_letter_code
_entity_poly.pdbx_strand_id
1 'polypeptide(L)'
;MAGRKRQSRATQQNVNKKVTFEKKKKSIIKKLQELSILCGVDTCAIFYYNQNDEDGDRSVETWPSSRSDAISIINKYRNMSEMEQGRNMLNPELYAQQKIKKLSDQLKKVQQQNRQKEVENMIHQCLDGEISLKDLSGTDKNDMEHLLIKYVNRIKLRINLMEKHPELHL
;
A
#
# COMPACT_ATOMS: atom_id res chain seq x y z
N MET A 1 8.89 -59.27 -1.89
CA MET A 1 8.38 -58.23 -0.96
C MET A 1 8.78 -56.87 -1.50
N ALA A 2 7.81 -56.04 -1.90
CA ALA A 2 8.07 -54.70 -2.42
C ALA A 2 8.47 -53.77 -1.28
N GLY A 3 9.76 -53.40 -1.20
CA GLY A 3 10.25 -52.43 -0.24
C GLY A 3 9.68 -51.04 -0.53
N ARG A 4 8.82 -50.52 0.35
CA ARG A 4 8.43 -49.10 0.34
C ARG A 4 9.67 -48.26 0.65
N LYS A 5 10.22 -47.57 -0.36
CA LYS A 5 11.20 -46.50 -0.16
C LYS A 5 10.59 -45.44 0.76
N ARG A 6 11.17 -45.24 1.95
CA ARG A 6 10.85 -44.13 2.85
C ARG A 6 11.25 -42.83 2.16
N GLN A 7 10.28 -42.00 1.81
CA GLN A 7 10.52 -40.67 1.24
C GLN A 7 11.10 -39.77 2.34
N SER A 8 12.27 -39.18 2.10
CA SER A 8 12.95 -38.31 3.08
C SER A 8 12.30 -36.91 3.11
N ARG A 9 12.36 -36.25 4.28
CA ARG A 9 11.77 -34.91 4.52
C ARG A 9 12.28 -33.85 3.54
N ALA A 10 13.54 -33.96 3.10
CA ALA A 10 14.16 -33.06 2.13
C ALA A 10 13.56 -33.21 0.72
N THR A 11 13.32 -34.45 0.27
CA THR A 11 12.69 -34.71 -1.03
C THR A 11 11.26 -34.17 -1.06
N GLN A 12 10.50 -34.31 0.04
CA GLN A 12 9.14 -33.76 0.12
C GLN A 12 9.12 -32.22 0.10
N GLN A 13 10.08 -31.57 0.75
CA GLN A 13 10.21 -30.11 0.75
C GLN A 13 10.51 -29.57 -0.65
N ASN A 14 11.38 -30.24 -1.42
CA ASN A 14 11.71 -29.85 -2.79
C ASN A 14 10.51 -30.03 -3.75
N VAL A 15 9.76 -31.13 -3.62
CA VAL A 15 8.51 -31.33 -4.38
C VAL A 15 7.49 -30.22 -4.06
N ASN A 16 7.34 -29.87 -2.77
CA ASN A 16 6.41 -28.80 -2.36
C ASN A 16 6.83 -27.42 -2.89
N LYS A 17 8.13 -27.11 -2.94
CA LYS A 17 8.67 -25.87 -3.55
C LYS A 17 8.34 -25.80 -5.04
N LYS A 18 8.55 -26.89 -5.79
CA LYS A 18 8.24 -26.97 -7.23
C LYS A 18 6.76 -26.72 -7.49
N VAL A 19 5.88 -27.41 -6.77
CA VAL A 19 4.43 -27.24 -6.91
C VAL A 19 4.00 -25.81 -6.59
N THR A 20 4.58 -25.20 -5.57
CA THR A 20 4.27 -23.81 -5.19
C THR A 20 4.74 -22.83 -6.27
N PHE A 21 5.93 -23.03 -6.82
CA PHE A 21 6.46 -22.22 -7.91
C PHE A 21 5.54 -22.28 -9.13
N GLU A 22 5.17 -23.48 -9.59
CA GLU A 22 4.29 -23.65 -10.75
C GLU A 22 2.92 -22.99 -10.56
N LYS A 23 2.33 -23.14 -9.36
CA LYS A 23 1.07 -22.46 -9.01
C LYS A 23 1.20 -20.94 -9.07
N LYS A 24 2.29 -20.38 -8.51
CA LYS A 24 2.56 -18.94 -8.52
C LYS A 24 2.83 -18.42 -9.92
N LYS A 25 3.67 -19.10 -10.71
CA LYS A 25 3.97 -18.79 -12.11
C LYS A 25 2.69 -18.70 -12.93
N LYS A 26 1.83 -19.72 -12.86
CA LYS A 26 0.54 -19.74 -13.56
C LYS A 26 -0.38 -18.59 -13.15
N SER A 27 -0.43 -18.30 -11.85
CA SER A 27 -1.22 -17.16 -11.33
C SER A 27 -0.70 -15.81 -11.84
N ILE A 28 0.63 -15.61 -11.82
CA ILE A 28 1.28 -14.39 -12.33
C ILE A 28 1.01 -14.23 -13.83
N ILE A 29 1.19 -15.28 -14.63
CA ILE A 29 0.92 -15.23 -16.07
C ILE A 29 -0.54 -14.83 -16.34
N LYS A 30 -1.50 -15.41 -15.61
CA LYS A 30 -2.92 -15.03 -15.72
C LYS A 30 -3.13 -13.55 -15.42
N LYS A 31 -2.47 -13.01 -14.38
CA LYS A 31 -2.55 -11.58 -14.04
C LYS A 31 -1.89 -10.68 -15.08
N LEU A 32 -0.78 -11.10 -15.68
CA LEU A 32 -0.14 -10.36 -16.78
C LEU A 32 -1.00 -10.34 -18.05
N GLN A 33 -1.69 -11.44 -18.35
CA GLN A 33 -2.69 -11.50 -19.43
C GLN A 33 -3.86 -10.54 -19.18
N GLU A 34 -4.48 -10.61 -17.99
CA GLU A 34 -5.56 -9.70 -17.59
C GLU A 34 -5.11 -8.24 -17.69
N LEU A 35 -3.91 -7.91 -17.19
CA LEU A 35 -3.35 -6.57 -17.25
C LEU A 35 -3.13 -6.09 -18.70
N SER A 36 -2.59 -6.95 -19.55
CA SER A 36 -2.35 -6.63 -20.96
C SER A 36 -3.65 -6.32 -21.69
N ILE A 37 -4.69 -7.14 -21.46
CA ILE A 37 -6.00 -6.97 -22.09
C ILE A 37 -6.73 -5.73 -21.56
N LEU A 38 -6.81 -5.58 -20.24
CA LEU A 38 -7.61 -4.52 -19.61
C LEU A 38 -6.99 -3.13 -19.78
N CYS A 39 -5.66 -3.05 -19.77
CA CYS A 39 -4.95 -1.78 -19.82
C CYS A 39 -4.28 -1.50 -21.17
N GLY A 40 -4.32 -2.43 -22.12
CA GLY A 40 -3.69 -2.27 -23.44
C GLY A 40 -2.17 -2.09 -23.36
N VAL A 41 -1.51 -2.77 -22.42
CA VAL A 41 -0.06 -2.66 -22.18
C VAL A 41 0.66 -3.95 -22.56
N ASP A 42 1.88 -3.81 -23.08
CA ASP A 42 2.78 -4.95 -23.29
C ASP A 42 3.26 -5.48 -21.94
N THR A 43 3.13 -6.79 -21.71
CA THR A 43 3.58 -7.42 -20.46
C THR A 43 4.62 -8.48 -20.72
N CYS A 44 5.69 -8.48 -19.93
CA CYS A 44 6.75 -9.48 -19.99
C CYS A 44 7.16 -9.92 -18.59
N ALA A 45 7.46 -11.20 -18.42
CA ALA A 45 8.04 -11.73 -17.20
C ALA A 45 9.07 -12.82 -17.51
N ILE A 46 10.10 -12.90 -16.66
CA ILE A 46 11.15 -13.92 -16.73
C ILE A 46 11.13 -14.68 -15.40
N PHE A 47 11.00 -16.00 -15.49
CA PHE A 47 10.93 -16.89 -14.35
C PHE A 47 12.19 -17.75 -14.31
N TYR A 48 12.87 -17.73 -13.16
CA TYR A 48 14.02 -18.57 -12.89
C TYR A 48 13.62 -19.62 -11.86
N TYR A 49 13.89 -20.89 -12.18
CA TYR A 49 13.73 -21.98 -11.23
C TYR A 49 14.96 -22.89 -11.27
N ASN A 50 15.60 -23.04 -10.11
CA ASN A 50 16.70 -23.98 -9.92
C ASN A 50 16.10 -25.31 -9.46
N GLN A 51 16.20 -26.34 -10.30
CA GLN A 51 15.63 -27.66 -9.99
C GLN A 51 16.48 -28.44 -8.99
N ASN A 52 17.81 -28.31 -9.05
CA ASN A 52 18.77 -28.96 -8.16
C ASN A 52 19.80 -27.92 -7.69
N ASP A 53 20.19 -27.98 -6.41
CA ASP A 53 21.26 -27.13 -5.86
C ASP A 53 22.66 -27.60 -6.29
N GLU A 54 22.76 -28.76 -6.97
CA GLU A 54 24.03 -29.44 -7.28
C GLU A 54 24.40 -29.46 -8.77
N ASP A 55 23.44 -29.26 -9.69
CA ASP A 55 23.71 -29.17 -11.13
C ASP A 55 23.08 -27.90 -11.69
N GLY A 56 23.91 -27.04 -12.27
CA GLY A 56 23.61 -25.66 -12.67
C GLY A 56 22.61 -25.48 -13.82
N ASP A 57 21.71 -26.43 -14.06
CA ASP A 57 20.69 -26.31 -15.10
C ASP A 57 19.56 -25.39 -14.63
N ARG A 58 19.74 -24.09 -14.90
CA ARG A 58 18.72 -23.06 -14.66
C ARG A 58 17.70 -23.08 -15.79
N SER A 59 16.54 -23.67 -15.54
CA SER A 59 15.40 -23.49 -16.43
C SER A 59 14.94 -22.02 -16.39
N VAL A 60 15.03 -21.33 -17.53
CA VAL A 60 14.53 -19.97 -17.72
C VAL A 60 13.28 -20.04 -18.58
N GLU A 61 12.15 -19.61 -18.01
CA GLU A 61 10.88 -19.51 -18.72
C GLU A 61 10.45 -18.05 -18.85
N THR A 62 9.78 -17.71 -19.94
CA THR A 62 9.30 -16.35 -20.20
C THR A 62 7.79 -16.29 -20.40
N TRP A 63 7.22 -15.15 -20.08
CA TRP A 63 5.96 -14.67 -20.62
C TRP A 63 6.25 -13.43 -21.47
N PRO A 64 5.79 -13.34 -22.72
CA PRO A 64 5.19 -14.41 -23.51
C PRO A 64 6.13 -15.62 -23.69
N SER A 65 5.58 -16.79 -24.00
CA SER A 65 6.39 -18.02 -24.21
C SER A 65 7.27 -17.92 -25.47
N SER A 66 6.86 -17.09 -26.44
CA SER A 66 7.70 -16.72 -27.58
C SER A 66 8.87 -15.86 -27.12
N ARG A 67 10.09 -16.39 -27.27
CA ARG A 67 11.32 -15.69 -26.85
C ARG A 67 11.54 -14.41 -27.65
N SER A 68 11.20 -14.38 -28.94
CA SER A 68 11.31 -13.19 -29.77
C SER A 68 10.40 -12.07 -29.26
N ASP A 69 9.19 -12.40 -28.85
CA ASP A 69 8.20 -11.42 -28.40
C ASP A 69 8.60 -10.85 -27.04
N ALA A 70 9.04 -11.71 -26.11
CA ALA A 70 9.60 -11.29 -24.83
C ALA A 70 10.81 -10.36 -25.03
N ILE A 71 11.74 -10.70 -25.92
CA ILE A 71 12.89 -9.86 -26.25
C ILE A 71 12.45 -8.51 -26.86
N SER A 72 11.47 -8.52 -27.76
CA SER A 72 10.93 -7.29 -28.36
C SER A 72 10.40 -6.32 -27.31
N ILE A 73 9.62 -6.82 -26.35
CA ILE A 73 9.08 -6.04 -25.22
C ILE A 73 10.23 -5.51 -24.33
N ILE A 74 11.22 -6.35 -24.02
CA ILE A 74 12.38 -5.94 -23.22
C ILE A 74 13.18 -4.85 -23.93
N ASN A 75 13.41 -4.97 -25.23
CA ASN A 75 14.13 -3.95 -26.01
C ASN A 75 13.34 -2.64 -26.07
N LYS A 76 12.01 -2.71 -26.24
CA LYS A 76 11.14 -1.55 -26.17
C LYS A 76 11.28 -0.83 -24.83
N TYR A 77 11.29 -1.56 -23.71
CA TYR A 77 11.53 -1.00 -22.38
C TYR A 77 12.93 -0.37 -22.25
N ARG A 78 13.98 -1.05 -22.70
CA ARG A 78 15.37 -0.56 -22.63
C ARG A 78 15.61 0.70 -23.46
N ASN A 79 14.84 0.90 -24.52
CA ASN A 79 14.92 2.07 -25.39
C ASN A 79 14.12 3.27 -24.86
N MET A 80 13.33 3.11 -23.78
CA MET A 80 12.66 4.23 -23.11
C MET A 80 13.67 5.05 -22.29
N SER A 81 13.36 6.33 -22.04
CA SER A 81 14.18 7.18 -21.17
C SER A 81 14.23 6.66 -19.74
N GLU A 82 15.27 7.02 -18.98
CA GLU A 82 15.40 6.62 -17.57
C GLU A 82 14.20 7.08 -16.72
N MET A 83 13.65 8.26 -17.03
CA MET A 83 12.47 8.80 -16.35
C MET A 83 11.23 7.93 -16.61
N GLU A 84 11.03 7.46 -17.85
CA GLU A 84 9.92 6.58 -18.20
C GLU A 84 10.07 5.19 -17.59
N GLN A 85 11.27 4.62 -17.62
CA GLN A 85 11.58 3.34 -16.99
C GLN A 85 11.34 3.39 -15.46
N GLY A 86 11.80 4.46 -14.82
CA GLY A 86 11.73 4.62 -13.37
C GLY A 86 10.35 5.00 -12.81
N ARG A 87 9.45 5.55 -13.64
CA ARG A 87 8.19 6.18 -13.19
C ARG A 87 7.35 5.30 -12.26
N ASN A 88 7.26 4.00 -12.56
CA ASN A 88 6.50 3.02 -11.78
C ASN A 88 7.32 1.78 -11.43
N MET A 89 8.65 1.88 -11.47
CA MET A 89 9.51 0.75 -11.12
C MET A 89 9.38 0.45 -9.63
N LEU A 90 9.11 -0.81 -9.33
CA LEU A 90 8.89 -1.27 -7.97
C LEU A 90 9.70 -2.55 -7.72
N ASN A 91 10.37 -2.59 -6.58
CA ASN A 91 11.00 -3.80 -6.06
C ASN A 91 10.39 -4.14 -4.68
N PRO A 92 10.62 -5.35 -4.16
CA PRO A 92 10.02 -5.76 -2.88
C PRO A 92 10.35 -4.84 -1.70
N GLU A 93 11.57 -4.29 -1.66
CA GLU A 93 12.02 -3.39 -0.59
C GLU A 93 11.30 -2.05 -0.67
N LEU A 94 11.28 -1.40 -1.84
CA LEU A 94 10.56 -0.16 -2.08
C LEU A 94 9.06 -0.32 -1.82
N TYR A 95 8.48 -1.45 -2.21
CA TYR A 95 7.07 -1.75 -1.93
C TYR A 95 6.81 -1.84 -0.42
N ALA A 96 7.67 -2.53 0.32
CA ALA A 96 7.54 -2.64 1.77
C ALA A 96 7.66 -1.25 2.43
N GLN A 97 8.64 -0.44 2.04
CA GLN A 97 8.81 0.93 2.52
C GLN A 97 7.59 1.81 2.24
N GLN A 98 7.07 1.78 1.00
CA GLN A 98 5.84 2.51 0.64
C GLN A 98 4.64 2.04 1.46
N LYS A 99 4.52 0.74 1.70
CA LYS A 99 3.43 0.17 2.50
C LYS A 99 3.51 0.59 3.97
N ILE A 100 4.70 0.54 4.56
CA ILE A 100 4.98 0.98 5.93
C ILE A 100 4.63 2.47 6.06
N LYS A 101 5.10 3.30 5.14
CA LYS A 101 4.78 4.73 5.12
C LYS A 101 3.27 4.97 5.06
N LYS A 102 2.58 4.31 4.14
CA LYS A 102 1.12 4.44 4.00
C LYS A 102 0.38 4.05 5.29
N LEU A 103 0.78 2.96 5.92
CA LEU A 103 0.19 2.53 7.19
C LEU A 103 0.50 3.50 8.34
N SER A 104 1.73 4.05 8.39
CA SER A 104 2.11 5.07 9.36
C SER A 104 1.28 6.35 9.21
N ASP A 105 1.07 6.80 7.98
CA ASP A 105 0.25 7.99 7.69
C ASP A 105 -1.22 7.77 8.05
N GLN A 106 -1.75 6.57 7.79
CA GLN A 106 -3.10 6.18 8.21
C GLN A 106 -3.22 6.17 9.74
N LEU A 107 -2.23 5.60 10.45
CA LEU A 107 -2.20 5.58 11.91
C LEU A 107 -2.18 7.01 12.48
N LYS A 108 -1.31 7.89 11.97
CA LYS A 108 -1.24 9.29 12.39
C LYS A 108 -2.57 10.02 12.18
N LYS A 109 -3.24 9.77 11.05
CA LYS A 109 -4.55 10.38 10.78
C LYS A 109 -5.61 9.94 11.79
N VAL A 110 -5.66 8.65 12.13
CA VAL A 110 -6.59 8.14 13.14
C VAL A 110 -6.25 8.68 14.52
N GLN A 111 -4.97 8.72 14.91
CA GLN A 111 -4.53 9.31 16.18
C GLN A 111 -4.92 10.79 16.29
N GLN A 112 -4.74 11.58 15.23
CA GLN A 112 -5.14 12.98 15.21
C GLN A 112 -6.65 13.16 15.35
N GLN A 113 -7.45 12.31 14.68
CA GLN A 113 -8.90 12.33 14.78
C GLN A 113 -9.38 11.94 16.19
N ASN A 114 -8.76 10.94 16.80
CA ASN A 114 -9.05 10.54 18.17
C ASN A 114 -8.71 11.66 19.14
N ARG A 115 -7.51 12.25 19.02
CA ARG A 115 -7.10 13.37 19.86
C ARG A 115 -8.04 14.56 19.73
N GLN A 116 -8.48 14.90 18.52
CA GLN A 116 -9.47 15.97 18.34
C GLN A 116 -10.78 15.65 19.06
N LYS A 117 -11.30 14.41 18.97
CA LYS A 117 -12.51 14.00 19.69
C LYS A 117 -12.34 14.01 21.21
N GLU A 118 -11.18 13.59 21.73
CA GLU A 118 -10.87 13.67 23.16
C GLU A 118 -10.94 15.11 23.64
N VAL A 119 -10.32 16.04 22.91
CA VAL A 119 -10.33 17.47 23.24
C VAL A 119 -11.74 18.06 23.12
N GLU A 120 -12.53 17.66 22.12
CA GLU A 120 -13.94 18.06 22.00
C GLU A 120 -14.74 17.59 23.22
N ASN A 121 -14.58 16.32 23.63
CA ASN A 121 -15.23 15.78 24.82
C ASN A 121 -14.81 16.52 26.10
N MET A 122 -13.53 16.85 26.25
CA MET A 122 -13.05 17.64 27.39
C MET A 122 -13.70 19.03 27.44
N ILE A 123 -13.83 19.71 26.30
CA ILE A 123 -14.53 21.00 26.23
C ILE A 123 -15.99 20.83 26.68
N HIS A 124 -16.68 19.79 26.20
CA HIS A 124 -18.06 19.52 26.62
C HIS A 124 -18.16 19.27 28.14
N GLN A 125 -17.31 18.43 28.70
CA GLN A 125 -17.26 18.15 30.14
C GLN A 125 -16.96 19.40 30.97
N CYS A 126 -16.10 20.31 30.48
CA CYS A 126 -15.86 21.59 31.12
C CYS A 126 -17.09 22.51 31.08
N LEU A 127 -17.83 22.53 29.96
CA LEU A 127 -19.04 23.33 29.81
C LEU A 127 -20.18 22.81 30.70
N ASP A 128 -20.28 21.49 30.86
CA ASP A 128 -21.25 20.83 31.73
C ASP A 128 -20.88 20.93 33.22
N GLY A 129 -19.69 21.46 33.53
CA GLY A 129 -19.18 21.63 34.89
C GLY A 129 -18.64 20.36 35.54
N GLU A 130 -18.47 19.28 34.77
CA GLU A 130 -17.95 17.98 35.25
C GLU A 130 -16.45 18.02 35.53
N ILE A 131 -15.69 18.86 34.80
CA ILE A 131 -14.24 18.99 34.92
C ILE A 131 -13.82 20.45 35.05
N SER A 132 -12.97 20.76 36.03
CA SER A 132 -12.36 22.09 36.16
C SER A 132 -11.19 22.24 35.19
N LEU A 133 -11.08 23.40 34.55
CA LEU A 133 -9.91 23.75 33.73
C LEU A 133 -8.59 23.60 34.50
N LYS A 134 -8.60 23.76 35.84
CA LYS A 134 -7.38 23.62 36.65
C LYS A 134 -6.81 22.20 36.60
N ASP A 135 -7.67 21.20 36.47
CA ASP A 135 -7.34 19.77 36.57
C ASP A 135 -6.75 19.21 35.27
N LEU A 136 -6.81 19.98 34.18
CA LEU A 136 -6.32 19.57 32.86
C LEU A 136 -4.82 19.80 32.72
N SER A 137 -4.15 18.92 31.97
CA SER A 137 -2.72 19.08 31.68
C SER A 137 -2.48 20.34 30.83
N GLY A 138 -1.24 20.85 30.85
CA GLY A 138 -0.86 21.98 30.00
C GLY A 138 -1.06 21.69 28.50
N THR A 139 -0.82 20.44 28.09
CA THR A 139 -1.05 20.00 26.71
C THR A 139 -2.54 19.98 26.36
N ASP A 140 -3.40 19.48 27.25
CA ASP A 140 -4.85 19.47 27.03
C ASP A 140 -5.41 20.89 26.94
N LYS A 141 -4.95 21.79 27.82
CA LYS A 141 -5.29 23.23 27.79
C LYS A 141 -4.95 23.87 26.45
N ASN A 142 -3.74 23.67 25.96
CA ASN A 142 -3.30 24.22 24.66
C ASN A 142 -4.09 23.63 23.49
N ASP A 143 -4.36 22.32 23.51
CA ASP A 143 -5.13 21.67 22.45
C ASP A 143 -6.58 22.18 22.43
N MET A 144 -7.19 22.37 23.59
CA MET A 144 -8.52 22.99 23.71
C MET A 144 -8.52 24.43 23.22
N GLU A 145 -7.56 25.25 23.66
CA GLU A 145 -7.43 26.64 23.21
C GLU A 145 -7.35 26.71 21.68
N HIS A 146 -6.45 25.92 21.09
CA HIS A 146 -6.30 25.86 19.64
C HIS A 146 -7.60 25.45 18.93
N LEU A 147 -8.32 24.47 19.47
CA LEU A 147 -9.58 24.01 18.89
C LEU A 147 -10.71 25.06 19.03
N LEU A 148 -10.80 25.73 20.17
CA LEU A 148 -11.76 26.82 20.41
C LEU A 148 -11.49 28.00 19.48
N ILE A 149 -10.23 28.42 19.32
CA ILE A 149 -9.83 29.45 18.36
C ILE A 149 -10.30 29.08 16.95
N LYS A 150 -10.09 27.83 16.54
CA LYS A 150 -10.55 27.32 15.24
C LYS A 150 -12.08 27.41 15.09
N TYR A 151 -12.84 27.08 16.12
CA TYR A 151 -14.31 27.19 16.10
C TYR A 151 -14.78 28.64 16.03
N VAL A 152 -14.23 29.52 16.86
CA VAL A 152 -14.54 30.96 16.85
C VAL A 152 -14.25 31.55 15.46
N ASN A 153 -13.12 31.20 14.85
CA ASN A 153 -12.78 31.68 13.51
C ASN A 153 -13.72 31.17 12.42
N ARG A 154 -14.17 29.90 12.52
CA ARG A 154 -15.19 29.35 11.60
C ARG A 154 -16.53 30.06 11.73
N ILE A 155 -16.96 30.34 12.96
CA ILE A 155 -18.21 31.07 13.22
C ILE A 155 -18.11 32.49 12.66
N LYS A 156 -17.03 33.21 12.95
CA LYS A 156 -16.76 34.55 12.40
C LYS A 156 -16.80 34.55 10.86
N LEU A 157 -16.16 33.57 10.22
CA LEU A 157 -16.18 33.44 8.77
C LEU A 157 -17.61 33.22 8.24
N ARG A 158 -18.39 32.36 8.90
CA ARG A 158 -19.78 32.07 8.52
C ARG A 158 -20.67 33.31 8.63
N ILE A 159 -20.53 34.07 9.72
CA ILE A 159 -21.25 35.34 9.93
C ILE A 159 -20.91 36.33 8.80
N ASN A 160 -19.63 36.56 8.52
CA ASN A 160 -19.19 37.47 7.45
C ASN A 160 -19.71 37.08 6.06
N LEU A 161 -19.81 35.78 5.77
CA LEU A 161 -20.34 35.29 4.51
C LEU A 161 -21.85 35.54 4.40
N MET A 162 -22.59 35.37 5.49
CA MET A 162 -24.03 35.66 5.53
C MET A 162 -24.31 37.16 5.38
N GLU A 163 -23.51 38.01 6.01
CA GLU A 163 -23.64 39.48 5.89
C GLU A 163 -23.37 39.99 4.46
N LYS A 164 -22.46 39.33 3.72
CA LYS A 164 -22.09 39.72 2.34
C LYS A 164 -23.01 39.18 1.25
N HIS A 165 -23.79 38.13 1.53
CA HIS A 165 -24.70 37.51 0.56
C HIS A 165 -26.09 37.27 1.16
N PRO A 166 -26.84 38.34 1.50
CA PRO A 166 -28.19 38.22 2.05
C PRO A 166 -29.19 37.56 1.06
N GLU A 167 -28.86 37.56 -0.24
CA GLU A 167 -29.68 36.99 -1.32
C GLU A 167 -29.83 35.45 -1.28
N LEU A 168 -28.98 34.73 -0.53
CA LEU A 168 -28.98 33.25 -0.44
C LEU A 168 -29.91 32.71 0.66
N HIS A 169 -30.78 33.57 1.21
CA HIS A 169 -31.69 33.25 2.32
C HIS A 169 -33.17 33.05 1.92
N LEU A 170 -33.45 32.66 0.67
CA LEU A 170 -34.75 32.14 0.23
C LEU A 170 -34.72 30.63 0.04
#